data_AF-A0A6N8X2R1-F1
#
_entry.id   AF-A0A6N8X2R1-F1
#
_cell.length_a   1.000
_cell.length_b   1.000
_cell.length_c   1.000
_cell.angle_alpha   90.00
_cell.angle_beta   90.00
_cell.angle_gamma   90.00
#
_symmetry.space_group_name_H-M   'P 1'
#
loop_
_entity.id
_entity.type
_entity.pdbx_description
1 polymer ?
#
loop_
_entity_poly.entity_id
_entity_poly.type
_entity_poly.pdbx_seq_one_letter_code
_entity_poly.pdbx_strand_id
1 'polypeptide(L)' 'MSASTSGSRAGAPGPRVKSSRDGGIVTVTLDHPGKMNVLDQAGWEALGEVFEGLAGDDSVRCVIVEGAG' A
#
# COMPACT_ATOMS: atom_id res chain seq x y z
N MET A 1 33.44 -24.78 -13.66
CA MET A 1 33.12 -23.92 -14.80
C MET A 1 31.65 -24.06 -15.11
N SER A 2 30.87 -23.00 -14.89
CA SER A 2 29.72 -22.54 -15.68
C SER A 2 28.98 -21.52 -14.83
N ALA A 3 29.18 -20.26 -15.22
CA ALA A 3 28.56 -19.10 -14.63
C ALA A 3 27.17 -18.86 -15.25
N SER A 4 26.42 -17.99 -14.56
CA SER A 4 25.35 -17.13 -15.06
C SER A 4 23.92 -17.62 -14.87
N THR A 5 23.22 -16.99 -13.93
CA THR A 5 21.95 -16.32 -14.25
C THR A 5 21.85 -15.03 -13.44
N SER A 6 22.00 -13.92 -14.16
CA SER A 6 21.43 -12.58 -13.98
C SER A 6 21.12 -12.13 -12.54
N GLY A 7 21.94 -11.24 -12.01
CA GLY A 7 21.56 -10.41 -10.87
C GLY A 7 20.33 -9.58 -11.22
N SER A 8 19.18 -9.97 -10.68
CA SER A 8 17.99 -9.12 -10.64
C SER A 8 18.36 -7.87 -9.85
N ARG A 9 18.35 -6.69 -10.50
CA ARG A 9 18.18 -5.45 -9.74
C ARG A 9 16.80 -5.58 -9.10
N ALA A 10 16.77 -5.86 -7.80
CA ALA A 10 15.57 -5.61 -7.00
C ALA A 10 15.28 -4.12 -7.12
N GLY A 11 14.47 -3.73 -8.12
CA GLY A 11 13.84 -2.44 -8.15
C GLY A 11 13.10 -2.28 -6.83
N ALA A 12 13.21 -1.09 -6.21
CA ALA A 12 12.54 -0.83 -4.95
C ALA A 12 11.07 -1.32 -5.07
N PRO A 13 10.58 -2.13 -4.12
CA PRO A 13 9.24 -2.67 -4.20
C PRO A 13 8.25 -1.52 -4.45
N GLY A 14 7.33 -1.73 -5.40
CA GLY A 14 6.31 -0.76 -5.79
C GLY A 14 5.50 -0.26 -4.58
N PRO A 15 4.67 0.79 -4.77
CA PRO A 15 3.88 1.35 -3.69
C PRO A 15 3.01 0.27 -3.05
N ARG A 16 3.01 0.24 -1.73
CA ARG A 16 2.20 -0.67 -0.92
C ARG A 16 1.13 0.15 -0.22
N VAL A 17 -0.11 -0.27 -0.34
CA VAL A 17 -1.21 0.22 0.50
C VAL A 17 -1.47 -0.83 1.56
N LYS A 18 -1.41 -0.44 2.83
CA LYS A 18 -1.68 -1.31 3.98
C LYS A 18 -2.83 -0.73 4.77
N SER A 19 -3.62 -1.58 5.43
CA SER A 19 -4.66 -1.12 6.34
C SER A 19 -4.55 -1.80 7.71
N SER A 20 -4.76 -1.05 8.78
CA SER A 20 -4.95 -1.57 10.14
C SER A 20 -6.26 -1.04 10.72
N ARG A 21 -6.82 -1.73 11.70
CA ARG A 21 -8.10 -1.36 12.33
C ARG A 21 -7.95 -1.31 13.84
N ASP A 22 -8.55 -0.28 14.42
CA ASP A 22 -8.79 -0.15 15.86
C ASP A 22 -10.27 0.25 16.08
N GLY A 23 -11.09 -0.71 16.49
CA GLY A 23 -12.53 -0.55 16.60
C GLY A 23 -13.16 -0.10 15.27
N GLY A 24 -13.83 1.05 15.29
CA GLY A 24 -14.44 1.64 14.09
C GLY A 24 -13.50 2.52 13.27
N ILE A 25 -12.23 2.63 13.64
CA ILE A 25 -11.24 3.45 12.93
C ILE A 25 -10.36 2.53 12.09
N VAL A 26 -10.19 2.87 10.82
CA VAL A 26 -9.26 2.19 9.91
C VAL A 26 -8.17 3.15 9.50
N THR A 27 -6.92 2.76 9.67
CA THR A 27 -5.76 3.50 9.19
C THR A 27 -5.26 2.85 7.91
N VAL A 28 -5.20 3.63 6.83
CA VAL A 28 -4.65 3.24 5.53
C VAL A 28 -3.28 3.91 5.37
N THR A 29 -2.23 3.11 5.34
CA THR A 29 -0.84 3.57 5.23
C THR A 29 -0.35 3.39 3.80
N LEU A 30 0.06 4.51 3.18
CA LEU A 30 0.73 4.54 1.87
C LEU A 30 2.24 4.39 2.08
N ASP A 31 2.84 3.35 1.52
CA ASP A 31 4.24 2.98 1.77
C ASP A 31 4.98 2.82 0.45
N HIS A 32 5.60 3.91 -0.01
CA HIS A 32 6.49 3.93 -1.17
C HIS A 32 7.85 4.54 -0.78
N PRO A 33 8.75 3.72 -0.21
CA PRO A 33 9.98 4.21 0.38
C PRO A 33 10.90 4.80 -0.68
N GLY A 34 11.53 5.95 -0.36
CA GLY A 34 12.40 6.67 -1.29
C GLY A 34 11.66 7.44 -2.39
N LYS A 35 10.32 7.49 -2.34
CA LYS A 35 9.46 8.16 -3.32
C LYS A 35 8.38 9.03 -2.66
N MET A 36 8.59 9.40 -1.40
CA MET A 36 7.66 10.22 -0.60
C MET A 36 6.22 9.67 -0.60
N ASN A 37 6.07 8.35 -0.61
CA ASN A 37 4.78 7.67 -0.62
C ASN A 37 3.87 8.02 -1.82
N VAL A 38 4.45 8.51 -2.92
CA VAL A 38 3.71 8.76 -4.17
C VAL A 38 3.12 7.45 -4.68
N LEU A 39 1.85 7.50 -5.09
CA LEU A 39 1.16 6.38 -5.71
C LEU A 39 1.38 6.39 -7.23
N ASP A 40 1.89 5.28 -7.74
CA ASP A 40 1.80 4.96 -9.18
C ASP A 40 0.44 4.31 -9.48
N GLN A 41 0.26 3.84 -10.72
CA GLN A 41 -0.99 3.19 -11.12
C GLN A 41 -1.36 1.99 -10.23
N ALA A 42 -0.41 1.13 -9.90
CA ALA A 42 -0.66 -0.03 -9.04
C ALA A 42 -1.02 0.41 -7.61
N GLY A 43 -0.40 1.49 -7.12
CA GLY A 43 -0.74 2.11 -5.84
C GLY A 43 -2.17 2.65 -5.80
N TRP A 44 -2.63 3.27 -6.89
CA TRP A 44 -4.01 3.75 -7.00
C TRP A 44 -5.03 2.61 -7.09
N GLU A 45 -4.74 1.56 -7.86
CA GLU A 45 -5.57 0.36 -7.94
C GLU A 45 -5.72 -0.30 -6.56
N ALA A 46 -4.61 -0.51 -5.85
CA ALA A 46 -4.63 -1.07 -4.49
C ALA A 46 -5.37 -0.19 -3.48
N LEU A 47 -5.27 1.14 -3.61
CA LEU A 47 -6.04 2.06 -2.76
C LEU A 47 -7.54 1.94 -3.02
N GLY A 48 -7.93 1.84 -4.30
CA GLY A 48 -9.32 1.62 -4.70
C GLY A 48 -9.90 0.36 -4.07
N GLU A 49 -9.20 -0.77 -4.20
CA GLU A 49 -9.62 -2.05 -3.62
C GLU A 49 -9.84 -1.98 -2.10
N VAL A 50 -8.94 -1.29 -1.37
CA VAL A 50 -9.09 -1.08 0.07
C VAL A 50 -10.36 -0.27 0.35
N PHE A 51 -10.57 0.86 -0.32
CA PHE A 51 -11.73 1.72 -0.07
C PHE A 51 -13.06 1.09 -0.49
N GLU A 52 -13.08 0.28 -1.55
CA GLU A 52 -14.26 -0.51 -1.91
C GLU A 52 -14.65 -1.48 -0.80
N GLY A 53 -13.67 -2.17 -0.20
CA GLY A 53 -13.91 -3.04 0.95
C GLY A 53 -14.43 -2.27 2.18
N LEU A 54 -13.89 -1.08 2.45
CA LEU A 54 -14.32 -0.24 3.57
C LEU A 54 -15.72 0.36 3.36
N ALA A 55 -16.08 0.70 2.12
CA ALA A 55 -17.39 1.27 1.81
C ALA A 55 -18.55 0.30 2.08
N GLY A 56 -18.30 -1.00 2.02
CA GLY A 56 -19.29 -2.04 2.35
C GLY A 56 -19.38 -2.41 3.83
N ASP A 57 -18.54 -1.84 4.70
CA ASP A 57 -18.48 -2.19 6.12
C ASP A 57 -19.08 -1.09 7.01
N ASP A 58 -20.33 -1.28 7.42
CA ASP A 58 -21.09 -0.37 8.30
C ASP A 58 -20.45 -0.17 9.70
N SER A 59 -19.48 -1.00 10.09
CA SER A 59 -18.73 -0.82 11.33
C SER A 59 -17.60 0.22 11.19
N VAL A 60 -17.22 0.61 9.97
CA VAL A 60 -16.27 1.72 9.74
C VAL A 60 -16.93 3.03 10.13
N ARG A 61 -16.27 3.79 11.01
CA ARG A 61 -16.71 5.12 11.47
C ARG A 61 -15.78 6.23 10.99
N CYS A 62 -14.51 5.92 10.80
CA CYS A 62 -13.49 6.87 10.36
C CYS A 62 -12.40 6.13 9.58
N VAL A 63 -11.90 6.77 8.52
CA VAL A 63 -10.70 6.31 7.79
C VAL A 63 -9.64 7.39 7.89
N ILE A 64 -8.45 7.01 8.36
CA ILE A 64 -7.25 7.85 8.39
C ILE A 64 -6.37 7.41 7.24
N VAL A 65 -5.88 8.35 6.44
CA VAL A 65 -4.87 8.07 5.40
C VAL A 65 -3.58 8.74 5.81
N GLU A 66 -2.50 7.97 5.88
CA GLU A 66 -1.17 8.44 6.26
C GLU A 66 -0.09 7.92 5.30
N GLY A 67 1.04 8.62 5.22
CA GLY A 67 2.24 8.11 4.60
C GLY A 67 3.09 7.36 5.61
N ALA A 68 3.71 6.25 5.21
CA ALA A 68 4.70 5.57 6.03
C ALA A 68 5.97 6.42 6.18
N GLY A 69 6.44 6.54 7.42
CA GLY A 69 7.69 7.22 7.76
C GLY A 69 7.54 8.71 8.00
#